data_AF-A0A0F9SWI8-F1
#
_entry.id   AF-A0A0F9SWI8-F1
#
_cell.length_a   1.000
_cell.length_b   1.000
_cell.length_c   1.000
_cell.angle_alpha   90.00
_cell.angle_beta   90.00
_cell.angle_gamma   90.00
#
_symmetry.space_group_name_H-M   'P 1'
#
loop_
_entity.id
_entity.type
_entity.pdbx_description
1 polymer ?
#
loop_
_entity_poly.entity_id
_entity_poly.type
_entity_poly.pdbx_seq_one_letter_code
_entity_poly.pdbx_strand_id
1 'polypeptide(L)'
;MCEFISWVEKGDKVYYLTYTQTHDTIKGKKLLKKYPGEGELVGHSAISDYYRLGNSGEKKECTDFSTPNNFPNVIVQAIKNDKLRGMGIAQQLLTGPVWAEYRKVAQSALAEYRKVEQSALAEYRKVEQSVWAEYRKVAQSALAEYRKAKQSALAEYRKVEQSAFWNSFTETANRNPAWL
;
A
#
# COMPACT_ATOMS: atom_id res chain seq x y z
N MET A 1 15.12 5.73 7.40
CA MET A 1 15.46 4.31 7.13
C MET A 1 16.91 4.15 7.54
N CYS A 2 17.23 3.29 8.50
CA CYS A 2 18.61 3.04 8.90
C CYS A 2 19.24 2.01 7.96
N GLU A 3 20.55 2.10 7.76
CA GLU A 3 21.33 1.17 6.93
C GLU A 3 21.47 -0.23 7.58
N PHE A 4 21.85 -1.25 6.79
CA PHE A 4 21.74 -2.70 7.11
C PHE A 4 22.18 -3.13 8.53
N ILE A 5 23.22 -2.54 9.11
CA ILE A 5 23.51 -2.69 10.54
C ILE A 5 23.62 -1.30 11.17
N SER A 6 22.80 -1.06 12.18
CA SER A 6 22.82 0.13 13.02
C SER A 6 23.11 -0.21 14.48
N TRP A 7 23.77 0.70 15.19
CA TRP A 7 24.06 0.58 16.62
C TRP A 7 24.11 1.94 17.30
N VAL A 8 24.09 1.92 18.63
CA VAL A 8 24.25 3.10 19.48
C VAL A 8 25.45 2.88 20.39
N GLU A 9 26.37 3.85 20.41
CA GLU A 9 27.53 3.85 21.30
C GLU A 9 27.27 4.77 22.49
N LYS A 10 27.42 4.28 23.72
CA LYS A 10 27.24 5.10 24.94
C LYS A 10 28.24 4.67 26.00
N GLY A 11 29.23 5.53 26.26
CA GLY A 11 30.42 5.14 27.00
C GLY A 11 31.15 4.02 26.26
N ASP A 12 31.67 3.03 26.99
CA ASP A 12 32.38 1.88 26.40
C ASP A 12 31.43 0.78 25.88
N LYS A 13 30.12 1.06 25.79
CA LYS A 13 29.10 0.07 25.42
C LYS A 13 28.54 0.33 24.03
N VAL A 14 28.40 -0.76 23.28
CA VAL A 14 27.79 -0.81 21.95
C VAL A 14 26.46 -1.54 22.04
N TYR A 15 25.38 -0.86 21.69
CA TYR A 15 24.01 -1.37 21.73
C TYR A 15 23.51 -1.60 20.30
N TYR A 16 23.15 -2.84 20.00
CA TYR A 16 22.61 -3.26 18.72
C TYR A 16 21.56 -4.35 18.94
N LEU A 17 20.76 -4.62 17.93
CA LEU A 17 19.75 -5.67 17.98
C LEU A 17 20.13 -6.83 17.07
N THR A 18 19.85 -8.04 17.56
CA THR A 18 20.05 -9.31 16.85
C THR A 18 18.72 -9.90 16.44
N TYR A 19 18.71 -10.78 15.45
CA TYR A 19 17.46 -11.36 14.95
C TYR A 19 16.70 -12.09 16.06
N THR A 20 17.42 -12.85 16.89
CA THR A 20 16.83 -13.58 18.00
C THR A 20 16.21 -12.65 19.04
N GLN A 21 16.86 -11.52 19.36
CA GLN A 21 16.29 -10.53 20.28
C GLN A 21 14.98 -9.94 19.75
N THR A 22 14.87 -9.72 18.44
CA THR A 22 13.73 -9.03 17.83
C THR A 22 12.60 -10.00 17.45
N HIS A 23 12.90 -11.21 17.01
CA HIS A 23 11.92 -12.16 16.47
C HIS A 23 11.59 -13.32 17.41
N ASP A 24 12.49 -13.71 18.32
CA ASP A 24 12.28 -14.90 19.17
C ASP A 24 11.77 -14.53 20.57
N THR A 25 12.03 -13.31 21.04
CA THR A 25 11.59 -12.87 22.38
C THR A 25 10.24 -12.15 22.35
N ILE A 26 9.47 -12.28 23.44
CA ILE A 26 8.20 -11.53 23.61
C ILE A 26 8.44 -10.02 23.54
N LYS A 27 9.54 -9.55 24.15
CA LYS A 27 9.93 -8.15 24.14
C LYS A 27 10.22 -7.67 22.71
N GLY A 28 10.98 -8.44 21.95
CA GLY A 28 11.28 -8.19 20.53
C GLY A 28 10.03 -8.14 19.66
N LYS A 29 9.15 -9.14 19.77
CA LYS A 29 7.89 -9.17 19.01
C LYS A 29 7.00 -7.95 19.31
N LYS A 30 6.97 -7.49 20.56
CA LYS A 30 6.28 -6.24 20.95
C LYS A 30 6.97 -5.01 20.36
N LEU A 31 8.30 -4.98 20.35
CA LEU A 31 9.09 -3.92 19.73
C LEU A 31 8.79 -3.81 18.22
N LEU A 32 8.78 -4.93 17.49
CA LEU A 32 8.48 -4.96 16.05
C LEU A 32 7.06 -4.48 15.72
N LYS A 33 6.08 -4.72 16.60
CA LYS A 33 4.73 -4.15 16.46
C LYS A 33 4.70 -2.62 16.64
N LYS A 34 5.58 -2.08 17.50
CA LYS A 34 5.71 -0.64 17.75
C LYS A 34 6.48 0.06 16.62
N TYR A 35 7.40 -0.65 16.00
CA TYR A 35 8.22 -0.18 14.88
C TYR A 35 7.96 -1.06 13.66
N PRO A 36 6.76 -0.97 13.04
CA PRO A 36 6.45 -1.76 11.86
C PRO A 36 7.29 -1.23 10.68
N GLY A 37 8.39 -1.92 10.38
CA GLY A 37 9.10 -1.77 9.12
C GLY A 37 8.55 -2.79 8.13
N GLU A 38 8.25 -2.38 6.91
CA GLU A 38 7.99 -3.31 5.80
C GLU A 38 9.32 -4.01 5.44
N GLY A 39 9.72 -5.00 6.23
CA GLY A 39 11.01 -5.67 6.07
C GLY A 39 12.23 -4.83 6.48
N GLU A 40 12.03 -3.68 7.14
CA GLU A 40 13.11 -2.76 7.48
C GLU A 40 13.75 -3.07 8.84
N LEU A 41 15.02 -3.39 8.74
CA LEU A 41 16.11 -2.97 9.63
C LEU A 41 15.71 -2.21 10.89
N VAL A 42 16.01 -2.85 12.00
CA VAL A 42 15.76 -2.33 13.33
C VAL A 42 16.71 -1.16 13.59
N GLY A 43 16.20 0.04 13.30
CA GLY A 43 16.97 1.29 13.38
C GLY A 43 17.23 1.79 14.81
N HIS A 44 17.91 2.93 14.91
CA HIS A 44 18.34 3.49 16.21
C HIS A 44 17.20 3.71 17.19
N SER A 45 16.00 4.05 16.72
CA SER A 45 14.82 4.23 17.59
C SER A 45 14.43 2.94 18.29
N ALA A 46 14.41 1.82 17.58
CA ALA A 46 14.08 0.53 18.16
C ALA A 46 15.19 0.01 19.09
N ILE A 47 16.47 0.28 18.76
CA ILE A 47 17.61 0.00 19.65
C ILE A 47 17.48 0.81 20.95
N SER A 48 17.25 2.11 20.84
CA SER A 48 17.09 2.99 22.00
C SER A 48 15.92 2.54 22.88
N ASP A 49 14.79 2.20 22.29
CA ASP A 49 13.62 1.71 23.02
C ASP A 49 13.89 0.36 23.71
N TYR A 50 14.53 -0.58 23.01
CA TYR A 50 14.82 -1.88 23.57
C TYR A 50 15.76 -1.78 24.77
N TYR A 51 16.77 -0.91 24.70
CA TYR A 51 17.75 -0.73 25.78
C TYR A 51 17.44 0.44 26.73
N ARG A 52 16.30 1.14 26.54
CA ARG A 52 15.87 2.31 27.32
C ARG A 52 16.93 3.42 27.35
N LEU A 53 17.50 3.75 26.19
CA LEU A 53 18.57 4.75 26.06
C LEU A 53 18.06 6.19 25.93
N GLY A 54 16.79 6.40 25.57
CA GLY A 54 16.25 7.73 25.29
C GLY A 54 16.99 8.42 24.13
N ASN A 55 17.38 9.68 24.32
CA ASN A 55 18.16 10.43 23.33
C ASN A 55 19.69 10.35 23.57
N SER A 56 20.14 9.43 24.42
CA SER A 56 21.56 9.30 24.77
C SER A 56 22.30 8.29 23.90
N GLY A 57 23.59 8.57 23.67
CA GLY A 57 24.48 7.75 22.86
C GLY A 57 24.60 8.25 21.42
N GLU A 58 25.74 7.94 20.81
CA GLU A 58 26.02 8.26 19.41
C GLU A 58 25.42 7.18 18.51
N LYS A 59 24.63 7.61 17.52
CA LYS A 59 24.01 6.72 16.54
C LYS A 59 25.00 6.45 15.42
N LYS A 60 25.27 5.18 15.16
CA LYS A 60 26.19 4.73 14.10
C LYS A 60 25.49 3.71 13.21
N GLU A 61 25.91 3.64 11.96
CA GLU A 61 25.46 2.64 11.00
C GLU A 61 26.55 2.37 9.98
N CYS A 62 26.53 1.19 9.36
CA CYS A 62 27.50 0.82 8.34
C CYS A 62 26.89 -0.10 7.29
N THR A 63 27.20 0.21 6.03
CA THR A 63 26.87 -0.60 4.84
C THR A 63 28.08 -1.27 4.20
N ASP A 64 29.28 -0.89 4.63
CA ASP A 64 30.51 -1.42 4.05
C ASP A 64 30.98 -2.65 4.83
N PHE A 65 30.57 -3.81 4.32
CA PHE A 65 30.95 -5.13 4.82
C PHE A 65 32.26 -5.64 4.19
N SER A 66 33.02 -4.79 3.49
CA SER A 66 34.31 -5.19 2.88
C SER A 66 35.36 -5.62 3.91
N THR A 67 35.29 -5.11 5.13
CA THR A 67 36.22 -5.43 6.21
C THR A 67 35.54 -5.43 7.58
N PRO A 68 35.89 -6.35 8.49
CA PRO A 68 35.37 -6.34 9.86
C PRO A 68 35.78 -5.10 10.67
N ASN A 69 36.83 -4.37 10.24
CA ASN A 69 37.31 -3.18 10.93
C ASN A 69 36.30 -2.01 10.87
N ASN A 70 35.32 -2.07 9.98
CA ASN A 70 34.26 -1.07 9.86
C ASN A 70 33.20 -1.19 10.98
N PHE A 71 33.27 -2.24 11.80
CA PHE A 71 32.28 -2.52 12.83
C PHE A 71 32.93 -2.68 14.20
N PRO A 72 32.23 -2.33 15.29
CA PRO A 72 32.63 -2.75 16.63
C PRO A 72 32.81 -4.26 16.73
N ASN A 73 33.85 -4.71 17.45
CA ASN A 73 34.18 -6.15 17.56
C ASN A 73 32.99 -7.01 18.04
N VAL A 74 32.15 -6.50 18.95
CA VAL A 74 30.96 -7.23 19.42
C VAL A 74 29.95 -7.52 18.31
N ILE A 75 29.84 -6.65 17.30
CA ILE A 75 28.99 -6.83 16.13
C ILE A 75 29.64 -7.80 15.16
N VAL A 76 30.95 -7.71 14.93
CA VAL A 76 31.72 -8.68 14.12
C VAL A 76 31.52 -10.10 14.66
N GLN A 77 31.60 -10.29 15.99
CA GLN A 77 31.34 -11.57 16.62
C GLN A 77 29.88 -12.01 16.46
N ALA A 78 28.92 -11.08 16.50
CA ALA A 78 27.51 -11.41 16.27
C ALA A 78 27.27 -11.91 14.84
N ILE A 79 27.89 -11.29 13.83
CA ILE A 79 27.85 -11.73 12.44
C ILE A 79 28.43 -13.14 12.30
N LYS A 80 29.65 -13.36 12.81
CA LYS A 80 30.34 -14.67 12.72
C LYS A 80 29.60 -15.80 13.43
N ASN A 81 28.87 -15.49 14.49
CA ASN A 81 28.07 -16.45 15.26
C ASN A 81 26.59 -16.49 14.84
N ASP A 82 26.28 -16.07 13.61
CA ASP A 82 24.94 -16.17 13.00
C ASP A 82 23.81 -15.41 13.72
N LYS A 83 24.14 -14.50 14.65
CA LYS A 83 23.14 -13.78 15.47
C LYS A 83 22.34 -12.75 14.67
N LEU A 84 22.83 -12.36 13.49
CA LEU A 84 22.15 -11.42 12.58
C LEU A 84 21.43 -12.13 11.43
N ARG A 85 21.37 -13.47 11.42
CA ARG A 85 20.65 -14.23 10.39
C ARG A 85 19.21 -13.78 10.29
N GLY A 86 18.80 -13.35 9.11
CA GLY A 86 17.43 -12.87 8.86
C GLY A 86 17.20 -11.38 9.14
N MET A 87 18.21 -10.63 9.59
CA MET A 87 18.10 -9.16 9.68
C MET A 87 18.14 -8.48 8.30
N GLY A 88 18.59 -9.20 7.25
CA GLY A 88 18.69 -8.73 5.87
C GLY A 88 19.92 -9.31 5.15
N ILE A 89 20.35 -8.67 4.05
CA ILE A 89 21.32 -9.24 3.09
C ILE A 89 22.47 -8.24 2.83
N ALA A 90 23.71 -8.69 2.99
CA ALA A 90 24.91 -7.96 2.60
C ALA A 90 25.77 -8.78 1.65
N GLN A 91 26.01 -8.26 0.44
CA GLN A 91 26.80 -8.94 -0.59
C GLN A 91 28.22 -9.26 -0.14
N GLN A 92 28.90 -8.31 0.51
CA GLN A 92 30.34 -8.43 0.82
C GLN A 92 30.63 -9.43 1.95
N LEU A 93 29.60 -10.00 2.60
CA LEU A 93 29.76 -11.14 3.51
C LEU A 93 30.01 -12.47 2.77
N LEU A 94 29.71 -12.52 1.47
CA LEU A 94 29.87 -13.71 0.64
C LEU A 94 31.00 -13.50 -0.36
N THR A 95 31.65 -14.61 -0.74
CA THR A 95 32.59 -14.60 -1.87
C THR A 95 31.82 -14.37 -3.18
N GLY A 96 32.51 -13.87 -4.21
CA GLY A 96 31.91 -13.64 -5.53
C GLY A 96 31.13 -14.84 -6.09
N PRO A 97 31.69 -16.07 -6.08
CA PRO A 97 30.98 -17.26 -6.53
C PRO A 97 29.70 -17.56 -5.73
N VAL A 98 29.76 -17.50 -4.40
CA VAL A 98 28.61 -17.79 -3.52
C VAL A 98 27.52 -16.72 -3.68
N TRP A 99 27.91 -15.45 -3.86
CA TRP A 99 26.96 -14.39 -4.18
C TRP A 99 26.26 -14.62 -5.53
N ALA A 100 26.98 -15.11 -6.54
CA ALA A 100 26.39 -15.43 -7.83
C ALA A 100 25.36 -16.57 -7.74
N GLU A 101 25.61 -17.59 -6.92
CA GLU A 101 24.65 -18.66 -6.63
C GLU A 101 23.41 -18.13 -5.89
N TYR A 102 23.61 -17.33 -4.84
CA TYR A 102 22.52 -16.65 -4.14
C TYR A 102 21.64 -15.84 -5.12
N ARG A 103 22.27 -15.08 -6.03
CA ARG A 103 21.57 -14.27 -7.04
C ARG A 103 20.73 -15.12 -7.98
N LYS A 104 21.19 -16.31 -8.39
CA LYS A 104 20.40 -17.23 -9.24
C LYS A 104 19.14 -17.71 -8.51
N VAL A 105 19.27 -18.12 -7.25
CA VAL A 105 18.12 -18.53 -6.42
C VAL A 105 17.13 -17.38 -6.24
N ALA A 106 17.62 -16.19 -5.89
CA ALA A 106 16.79 -15.01 -5.70
C ALA A 106 16.04 -14.60 -7.00
N GLN A 107 16.71 -14.67 -8.16
CA GLN A 107 16.08 -14.37 -9.45
C GLN A 107 15.01 -15.41 -9.81
N SER A 108 15.27 -16.69 -9.55
CA SER A 108 14.28 -17.74 -9.77
C SER A 108 13.04 -17.55 -8.89
N ALA A 109 13.22 -17.25 -7.60
CA ALA A 109 12.11 -16.96 -6.70
C ALA A 109 11.30 -15.72 -7.14
N LEU A 110 11.97 -14.65 -7.58
CA LEU A 110 11.32 -13.45 -8.11
C LEU A 110 10.51 -13.74 -9.38
N ALA A 111 11.00 -14.62 -10.25
CA ALA A 111 10.27 -15.01 -11.45
C ALA A 111 8.97 -15.77 -11.12
N GLU A 112 9.01 -16.68 -10.15
CA GLU A 112 7.81 -17.38 -9.68
C GLU A 112 6.81 -16.44 -9.00
N TYR A 113 7.30 -15.52 -8.14
CA TYR A 113 6.46 -14.47 -7.55
C TYR A 113 5.70 -13.67 -8.63
N ARG A 114 6.41 -13.21 -9.67
CA ARG A 114 5.82 -12.42 -10.76
C ARG A 114 4.79 -13.20 -11.57
N LYS A 115 4.97 -14.51 -11.77
CA LYS A 115 3.97 -15.36 -12.45
C LYS A 115 2.67 -15.41 -11.65
N VAL A 116 2.77 -15.63 -10.35
CA VAL A 116 1.60 -15.65 -9.45
C VAL A 116 0.89 -14.30 -9.42
N GLU A 117 1.65 -13.21 -9.28
CA GLU A 117 1.13 -11.84 -9.29
C GLU A 117 0.40 -11.50 -10.60
N GLN A 118 0.99 -11.83 -11.76
CA GLN A 118 0.37 -11.61 -13.06
C GLN A 118 -0.92 -12.42 -13.24
N SER A 119 -0.94 -13.68 -12.80
CA SER A 119 -2.13 -14.52 -12.85
C SER A 119 -3.25 -13.96 -11.97
N ALA A 120 -2.95 -13.54 -10.74
CA ALA A 120 -3.91 -12.93 -9.84
C ALA A 120 -4.47 -11.61 -10.40
N LEU A 121 -3.61 -10.76 -10.98
CA LEU A 121 -4.04 -9.51 -11.61
C LEU A 121 -4.93 -9.73 -12.84
N ALA A 122 -4.67 -10.78 -13.61
CA ALA A 122 -5.50 -11.14 -14.75
C ALA A 122 -6.91 -11.57 -14.31
N GLU A 123 -7.03 -12.39 -13.27
CA GLU A 123 -8.32 -12.79 -12.70
C GLU A 123 -9.07 -11.58 -12.10
N TYR A 124 -8.39 -10.72 -11.35
CA TYR A 124 -8.96 -9.47 -10.84
C TYR A 124 -9.58 -8.63 -11.96
N ARG A 125 -8.83 -8.41 -13.06
CA ARG A 125 -9.32 -7.62 -14.21
C ARG A 125 -10.52 -8.24 -14.89
N LYS A 126 -10.59 -9.58 -15.00
CA LYS A 126 -11.75 -10.27 -15.57
C LYS A 126 -13.01 -10.02 -14.73
N VAL A 127 -12.90 -10.16 -13.41
CA VAL A 127 -14.01 -9.92 -12.48
C VAL A 127 -14.46 -8.45 -12.57
N GLU A 128 -13.52 -7.51 -12.50
CA GLU A 128 -13.80 -6.08 -12.59
C GLU A 128 -14.50 -5.70 -13.89
N GLN A 129 -14.04 -6.23 -15.04
CA GLN A 129 -14.69 -6.00 -16.34
C GLN A 129 -16.12 -6.55 -16.38
N SER A 130 -16.35 -7.73 -15.81
CA SER A 130 -17.68 -8.35 -15.75
C SER A 130 -18.66 -7.49 -14.94
N VAL A 131 -18.25 -7.06 -13.74
CA VAL A 131 -19.08 -6.21 -12.88
C VAL A 131 -19.40 -4.87 -13.55
N TRP A 132 -18.41 -4.23 -14.20
CA TRP A 132 -18.65 -2.99 -14.94
C TRP A 132 -19.60 -3.16 -16.12
N ALA A 133 -19.57 -4.31 -16.81
CA ALA A 133 -20.49 -4.60 -17.90
C ALA A 133 -21.93 -4.74 -17.40
N GLU A 134 -22.14 -5.44 -16.28
CA GLU A 134 -23.45 -5.57 -15.63
C GLU A 134 -23.99 -4.22 -15.15
N TYR A 135 -23.15 -3.43 -14.47
CA TYR A 135 -23.50 -2.08 -14.04
C TYR A 135 -23.98 -1.20 -15.21
N ARG A 136 -23.26 -1.21 -16.34
CA ARG A 136 -23.65 -0.44 -17.53
C ARG A 136 -25.00 -0.88 -18.09
N LYS A 137 -25.29 -2.18 -18.12
CA LYS A 137 -26.58 -2.70 -18.60
C LYS A 137 -27.74 -2.18 -17.75
N VAL A 138 -27.62 -2.27 -16.42
CA VAL A 138 -28.64 -1.80 -15.48
C VAL A 138 -28.82 -0.29 -15.61
N ALA A 139 -27.73 0.48 -15.65
CA ALA A 139 -27.77 1.93 -15.80
C ALA A 139 -28.43 2.38 -17.12
N GLN A 140 -28.15 1.69 -18.23
CA GLN A 140 -28.77 1.98 -19.52
C GLN A 140 -30.27 1.68 -19.51
N SER A 141 -30.69 0.57 -18.90
CA SER A 141 -32.11 0.22 -18.76
C SER A 141 -32.86 1.27 -17.94
N ALA A 142 -32.34 1.63 -16.76
CA ALA A 142 -32.93 2.65 -15.89
C ALA A 142 -33.02 4.02 -16.58
N LEU A 143 -32.00 4.40 -17.36
CA LEU A 143 -32.02 5.65 -18.12
C LEU A 143 -33.08 5.65 -19.24
N ALA A 144 -33.30 4.50 -19.89
CA ALA A 144 -34.34 4.36 -20.90
C ALA A 144 -35.74 4.48 -20.29
N GLU A 145 -35.98 3.82 -19.15
CA GLU A 145 -37.24 3.92 -18.41
C GLU A 145 -37.51 5.35 -17.95
N TYR A 146 -36.50 6.03 -17.38
CA TYR A 146 -36.60 7.43 -16.99
C TYR A 146 -36.98 8.33 -18.17
N ARG A 147 -36.32 8.16 -19.33
CA ARG A 147 -36.63 8.95 -20.54
C ARG A 147 -38.06 8.73 -21.01
N LYS A 148 -38.54 7.47 -21.01
CA LYS A 148 -39.91 7.12 -21.39
C LYS A 148 -40.93 7.74 -20.44
N ALA A 149 -40.70 7.64 -19.13
CA ALA A 149 -41.56 8.26 -18.12
C ALA A 149 -41.60 9.78 -18.27
N LYS A 150 -40.44 10.42 -18.44
CA LYS A 150 -40.33 11.87 -18.66
C LYS A 150 -41.07 12.33 -19.92
N GLN A 151 -40.90 11.62 -21.03
CA GLN A 151 -41.59 11.96 -22.28
C GLN A 151 -43.11 11.83 -22.14
N SER A 152 -43.58 10.77 -21.47
CA SER A 152 -45.01 10.54 -21.23
C SER A 152 -45.59 11.65 -20.35
N ALA A 153 -44.92 11.99 -19.25
CA ALA A 153 -45.33 13.08 -18.37
C ALA A 153 -45.36 14.44 -19.09
N LEU A 154 -44.36 14.73 -19.94
CA LEU A 154 -44.31 15.95 -20.72
C LEU A 154 -45.44 16.02 -21.77
N ALA A 155 -45.81 14.89 -22.37
CA ALA A 155 -46.92 14.83 -23.31
C ALA A 155 -48.26 15.12 -22.62
N GLU A 156 -48.50 14.54 -21.45
CA GLU A 156 -49.70 14.83 -20.65
C GLU A 156 -49.73 16.27 -20.17
N TYR A 157 -48.60 16.81 -19.68
CA TYR A 157 -48.49 18.23 -19.33
C TYR A 157 -48.91 19.14 -20.49
N ARG A 158 -48.39 18.91 -21.71
CA ARG A 158 -48.72 19.71 -22.90
C ARG A 158 -50.20 19.62 -23.29
N LYS A 159 -50.81 18.43 -23.17
CA LYS A 159 -52.25 18.27 -23.43
C LYS A 159 -53.08 19.09 -22.45
N VAL A 160 -52.76 19.02 -21.15
CA VAL A 160 -53.44 19.77 -20.10
C VAL A 160 -53.25 21.27 -20.31
N GLU A 161 -52.03 21.72 -20.58
CA GLU A 161 -51.69 23.12 -20.86
C GLU A 161 -52.46 23.66 -22.07
N GLN A 162 -52.47 22.92 -23.18
CA GLN A 162 -53.20 23.31 -24.40
C GLN A 162 -54.71 23.34 -24.18
N SER A 163 -55.27 22.33 -23.50
CA SER A 163 -56.70 22.30 -23.19
C SER A 163 -57.11 23.44 -22.27
N ALA A 164 -56.33 23.70 -21.22
CA ALA A 164 -56.57 24.81 -20.30
C ALA A 164 -56.58 26.16 -21.04
N PHE A 165 -55.60 26.40 -21.91
CA PHE A 165 -55.54 27.61 -22.73
C PHE A 165 -56.78 27.80 -23.60
N TRP A 166 -57.13 26.78 -24.40
CA TRP A 166 -58.26 26.89 -25.33
C TRP A 166 -59.59 27.00 -24.60
N ASN A 167 -59.77 26.30 -23.47
CA ASN A 167 -60.95 26.44 -22.63
C ASN A 167 -61.09 27.89 -22.15
N SER A 168 -60.02 28.50 -21.63
CA SER A 168 -60.04 29.92 -21.23
C SER A 168 -60.33 30.86 -22.40
N PHE A 169 -59.77 30.61 -23.59
CA PHE A 169 -60.00 31.43 -24.79
C PHE A 169 -61.43 31.35 -25.35
N THR A 170 -62.14 30.24 -25.13
CA THR A 170 -63.52 30.08 -25.63
C THR A 170 -64.47 31.14 -25.07
N GLU A 171 -64.27 31.55 -23.81
CA GLU A 171 -64.97 32.68 -23.18
C GLU A 171 -64.54 34.00 -23.85
N THR A 172 -65.47 34.65 -24.55
CA THR A 172 -65.21 35.91 -25.28
C THR A 172 -64.64 37.02 -24.40
N ALA A 173 -65.02 37.06 -23.12
CA ALA A 173 -64.50 38.02 -22.15
C ALA A 173 -62.99 37.87 -21.86
N ASN A 174 -62.40 36.68 -22.07
CA ASN A 174 -60.98 36.41 -21.82
C ASN A 174 -60.10 36.67 -23.05
N ARG A 175 -60.69 36.99 -24.21
CA ARG A 175 -59.95 37.18 -25.46
C ARG A 175 -59.24 38.53 -25.47
N ASN A 176 -58.10 38.56 -26.16
CA ASN A 176 -57.47 39.83 -26.50
C ASN A 176 -58.43 40.65 -27.40
N PRO A 177 -58.63 41.95 -27.16
CA PRO A 177 -59.54 42.78 -27.97
C PRO A 177 -59.29 42.76 -29.48
N ALA A 178 -58.06 42.47 -29.92
CA ALA A 178 -57.74 42.29 -31.35
C ALA A 178 -58.38 41.03 -31.99
N TRP A 179 -58.97 40.13 -31.18
CA TRP A 179 -59.60 38.87 -31.58
C TRP A 179 -61.07 38.75 -31.14
N LEU A 180 -61.74 39.88 -30.88
CA LEU A 180 -63.18 39.95 -30.57
C LEU A 180 -64.06 39.93 -31.83
#